data_AF-A0A1B2HSN1-F1
#
_entry.id   AF-A0A1B2HSN1-F1
#
_cell.length_a   1.000
_cell.length_b   1.000
_cell.length_c   1.000
_cell.angle_alpha   90.00
_cell.angle_beta   90.00
_cell.angle_gamma   90.00
#
_symmetry.space_group_name_H-M   'P 1'
#
loop_
_entity.id
_entity.type
_entity.pdbx_description
1 polymer ?
#
loop_
_entity_poly.entity_id
_entity_poly.type
_entity_poly.pdbx_seq_one_letter_code
_entity_poly.pdbx_strand_id
1 'polypeptide(L)'
;MTSLPAAVASALAEADSESTTQDDWPRRWQALTSVSVELQALLVTDPGPELVALIEGIVTQLADGVAATGRHRVELAELTHRVLDTHARACAATTPDPVRLADWLLDLQLHHPDAPEVSLALYARALDDDGLAHYRERAVSLFEPLPVIGFGETGRYDRARWALLRVMEELAEYTEDVDLQLLVLTKDLSSGWHYLQVATVLRDAGRADEALEWIDRGLRATGGRGAALRLIDLAVEEHLRRGAPHRAVAVCREAFLTRPNLDLYLKARALVVHTDEWPPLRAELVDHLVRDGGRLAIEVYRRIVEVELARRGVAEQELVVEWLEQLRGLQPDAFADYLEHIKSRHVADRQLLDELSKRGL
;
A
#
# COMPACT_ATOMS: atom_id res chain seq x y z
N MET A 1 -44.26 -14.99 -6.22
CA MET A 1 -43.45 -13.78 -6.51
C MET A 1 -43.87 -12.57 -5.69
N THR A 2 -45.14 -12.11 -5.72
CA THR A 2 -45.59 -10.86 -5.05
C THR A 2 -45.49 -10.84 -3.52
N SER A 3 -45.36 -11.98 -2.85
CA SER A 3 -45.26 -12.06 -1.38
C SER A 3 -43.84 -11.93 -0.83
N LEU A 4 -42.79 -12.15 -1.64
CA LEU A 4 -41.41 -12.21 -1.13
C LEU A 4 -40.89 -10.87 -0.60
N PRO A 5 -41.08 -9.73 -1.29
CA PRO A 5 -40.66 -8.44 -0.76
C PRO A 5 -41.38 -8.08 0.55
N ALA A 6 -42.65 -8.46 0.69
CA ALA A 6 -43.40 -8.24 1.93
C ALA A 6 -42.87 -9.09 3.09
N ALA A 7 -42.45 -10.34 2.82
CA ALA A 7 -41.85 -11.20 3.82
C ALA A 7 -40.50 -10.66 4.32
N VAL A 8 -39.66 -10.16 3.42
CA VAL A 8 -38.37 -9.52 3.78
C VAL A 8 -38.62 -8.26 4.60
N ALA A 9 -39.48 -7.36 4.13
CA ALA A 9 -39.83 -6.13 4.85
C ALA A 9 -40.36 -6.41 6.27
N SER A 10 -41.25 -7.42 6.41
CA SER A 10 -41.78 -7.82 7.72
C SER A 10 -40.70 -8.39 8.64
N ALA A 11 -39.75 -9.17 8.12
CA ALA A 11 -38.68 -9.75 8.93
C ALA A 11 -37.64 -8.70 9.37
N LEU A 12 -37.48 -7.61 8.62
CA LEU A 12 -36.55 -6.51 8.94
C LEU A 12 -37.16 -5.46 9.89
N ALA A 13 -38.46 -5.18 9.81
CA ALA A 13 -39.13 -4.09 10.56
C ALA A 13 -39.14 -4.24 12.08
N GLU A 14 -39.04 -5.46 12.62
CA GLU A 14 -39.13 -5.73 14.07
C GLU A 14 -37.80 -5.52 14.83
N ALA A 15 -36.79 -4.91 14.21
CA ALA A 15 -35.48 -4.68 14.81
C ALA A 15 -35.43 -3.48 15.79
N ASP A 16 -36.42 -2.59 15.79
CA ASP A 16 -36.41 -1.30 16.53
C ASP A 16 -37.18 -1.30 17.85
N SER A 17 -37.75 -2.43 18.27
CA SER A 17 -38.51 -2.54 19.52
C SER A 17 -37.58 -2.86 20.70
N GLU A 18 -37.06 -1.82 21.36
CA GLU A 18 -36.32 -1.91 22.64
C GLU A 18 -37.13 -2.58 23.77
N SER A 19 -38.40 -2.95 23.56
CA SER A 19 -39.28 -3.53 24.59
C SER A 19 -39.63 -5.01 24.42
N THR A 20 -38.98 -5.75 23.51
CA THR A 20 -39.31 -7.18 23.32
C THR A 20 -38.35 -8.07 24.10
N THR A 21 -38.82 -8.59 25.24
CA THR A 21 -38.09 -9.48 26.16
C THR A 21 -37.74 -10.87 25.59
N GLN A 22 -38.03 -11.13 24.31
CA GLN A 22 -37.75 -12.39 23.61
C GLN A 22 -37.11 -12.06 22.25
N ASP A 23 -35.87 -12.49 22.04
CA ASP A 23 -35.17 -12.32 20.76
C ASP A 23 -35.82 -13.23 19.69
N ASP A 24 -36.75 -12.69 18.91
CA ASP A 24 -37.42 -13.38 17.78
C ASP A 24 -36.54 -13.44 16.52
N TRP A 25 -35.24 -13.13 16.64
CA TRP A 25 -34.30 -13.21 15.51
C TRP A 25 -34.27 -14.58 14.82
N PRO A 26 -34.25 -15.73 15.52
CA PRO A 26 -34.20 -17.03 14.85
C PRO A 26 -35.37 -17.26 13.87
N ARG A 27 -36.59 -16.82 14.22
CA ARG A 27 -37.76 -16.92 13.35
C ARG A 27 -37.65 -15.99 12.14
N ARG A 28 -37.25 -14.74 12.37
CA ARG A 28 -37.06 -13.73 11.32
C ARG A 28 -35.95 -14.15 10.35
N TRP A 29 -34.84 -14.64 10.87
CA TRP A 29 -33.74 -15.20 10.10
C TRP A 29 -34.17 -16.42 9.26
N GLN A 30 -35.00 -17.30 9.82
CA GLN A 30 -35.57 -18.41 9.06
C GLN A 30 -36.46 -17.92 7.91
N ALA A 31 -37.25 -16.86 8.10
CA ALA A 31 -38.06 -16.27 7.04
C ALA A 31 -37.17 -15.68 5.92
N LEU A 32 -36.14 -14.92 6.28
CA LEU A 32 -35.20 -14.32 5.32
C LEU A 32 -34.43 -15.38 4.51
N THR A 33 -33.93 -16.42 5.18
CA THR A 33 -33.24 -17.53 4.50
C THR A 33 -34.18 -18.35 3.61
N SER A 34 -35.46 -18.49 4.00
CA SER A 34 -36.48 -19.13 3.15
C SER A 34 -36.73 -18.35 1.86
N VAL A 35 -36.72 -17.01 1.91
CA VAL A 35 -36.81 -16.17 0.71
C VAL A 35 -35.64 -16.45 -0.24
N SER A 36 -34.41 -16.54 0.27
CA SER A 36 -33.25 -16.88 -0.57
C SER A 36 -33.39 -18.26 -1.24
N VAL A 37 -33.88 -19.26 -0.52
CA VAL A 37 -34.15 -20.60 -1.09
C VAL A 37 -35.24 -20.54 -2.16
N GLU A 38 -36.30 -19.77 -1.95
CA GLU A 38 -37.38 -19.62 -2.93
C GLU A 38 -36.90 -18.92 -4.21
N LEU A 39 -36.05 -17.89 -4.10
CA LEU A 39 -35.43 -17.25 -5.26
C LEU A 39 -34.56 -18.22 -6.07
N GLN A 40 -33.80 -19.08 -5.40
CA GLN A 40 -33.00 -20.11 -6.06
C GLN A 40 -33.87 -21.17 -6.76
N ALA A 41 -35.02 -21.52 -6.17
CA ALA A 41 -35.98 -22.41 -6.81
C ALA A 41 -36.60 -21.77 -8.06
N LEU A 42 -37.02 -20.51 -7.96
CA LEU A 42 -37.56 -19.73 -9.09
C LEU A 42 -36.56 -19.60 -10.23
N LEU A 43 -35.28 -19.40 -9.92
CA LEU A 43 -34.21 -19.37 -10.92
C LEU A 43 -34.13 -20.67 -11.75
N VAL A 44 -34.48 -21.81 -11.17
CA VAL A 44 -34.49 -23.10 -11.87
C VAL A 44 -35.78 -23.30 -12.67
N THR A 45 -36.92 -22.87 -12.13
CA THR A 45 -38.23 -23.15 -12.73
C THR A 45 -38.72 -22.10 -13.72
N ASP A 46 -38.36 -20.83 -13.52
CA ASP A 46 -38.83 -19.67 -14.30
C ASP A 46 -37.83 -18.49 -14.25
N PRO A 47 -36.66 -18.60 -14.91
CA PRO A 47 -35.66 -17.53 -14.96
C PRO A 47 -36.07 -16.44 -15.96
N GLY A 48 -37.13 -15.68 -15.64
CA GLY A 48 -37.61 -14.56 -16.44
C GLY A 48 -37.06 -13.19 -16.00
N PRO A 49 -37.23 -12.13 -16.82
CA PRO A 49 -36.81 -10.76 -16.46
C PRO A 49 -37.52 -10.22 -15.21
N GLU A 50 -38.73 -10.70 -14.92
CA GLU A 50 -39.46 -10.36 -13.68
C GLU A 50 -38.73 -10.88 -12.43
N LEU A 51 -38.03 -12.03 -12.53
CA LEU A 51 -37.23 -12.57 -11.43
C LEU A 51 -36.01 -11.69 -11.16
N VAL A 52 -35.36 -11.16 -12.20
CA VAL A 52 -34.23 -10.22 -12.05
C VAL A 52 -34.68 -9.01 -11.23
N ALA A 53 -35.74 -8.31 -11.68
CA ALA A 53 -36.26 -7.14 -10.98
C ALA A 53 -36.72 -7.45 -9.54
N LEU A 54 -37.29 -8.65 -9.31
CA LEU A 54 -37.67 -9.10 -7.97
C LEU A 54 -36.44 -9.28 -7.06
N ILE A 55 -35.38 -9.92 -7.56
CA ILE A 55 -34.15 -10.13 -6.79
C ILE A 55 -33.49 -8.77 -6.50
N GLU A 56 -33.43 -7.85 -7.48
CA GLU A 56 -32.90 -6.50 -7.29
C GLU A 56 -33.57 -5.79 -6.11
N GLY A 57 -34.91 -5.81 -6.05
CA GLY A 57 -35.67 -5.22 -4.95
C GLY A 57 -35.39 -5.88 -3.59
N ILE A 58 -35.22 -7.21 -3.56
CA ILE A 58 -34.90 -7.94 -2.33
C ILE A 58 -33.46 -7.64 -1.87
N VAL A 59 -32.49 -7.55 -2.79
CA VAL A 59 -31.11 -7.17 -2.46
C VAL A 59 -31.09 -5.78 -1.84
N THR A 60 -31.79 -4.81 -2.42
CA THR A 60 -31.89 -3.44 -1.84
C THR A 60 -32.48 -3.47 -0.43
N GLN A 61 -33.58 -4.19 -0.20
CA GLN A 61 -34.17 -4.29 1.14
C GLN A 61 -33.22 -4.93 2.17
N LEU A 62 -32.51 -5.98 1.78
CA LEU A 62 -31.53 -6.62 2.66
C LEU A 62 -30.35 -5.67 2.96
N ALA A 63 -29.86 -4.94 1.95
CA ALA A 63 -28.79 -3.95 2.10
C ALA A 63 -29.20 -2.78 3.01
N ASP A 64 -30.44 -2.28 2.89
CA ASP A 64 -31.04 -1.34 3.84
C ASP A 64 -31.04 -1.91 5.27
N GLY A 65 -31.40 -3.19 5.42
CA GLY A 65 -31.37 -3.91 6.70
C GLY A 65 -29.97 -3.98 7.32
N VAL A 66 -28.93 -4.24 6.51
CA VAL A 66 -27.53 -4.23 6.96
C VAL A 66 -27.13 -2.86 7.50
N ALA A 67 -27.50 -1.79 6.82
CA ALA A 67 -27.21 -0.42 7.24
C ALA A 67 -27.93 -0.06 8.55
N ALA A 68 -29.15 -0.54 8.74
CA ALA A 68 -30.01 -0.23 9.89
C ALA A 68 -29.65 -1.03 11.17
N THR A 69 -29.13 -2.26 11.05
CA THR A 69 -28.81 -3.08 12.24
C THR A 69 -27.35 -3.03 12.67
N GLY A 70 -27.12 -3.04 13.98
CA GLY A 70 -25.80 -3.29 14.57
C GLY A 70 -25.58 -4.75 14.97
N ARG A 71 -26.61 -5.42 15.52
CA ARG A 71 -26.48 -6.74 16.15
C ARG A 71 -26.34 -7.90 15.17
N HIS A 72 -27.09 -7.85 14.05
CA HIS A 72 -27.15 -8.94 13.06
C HIS A 72 -26.58 -8.54 11.70
N ARG A 73 -25.68 -7.55 11.71
CA ARG A 73 -25.13 -6.93 10.52
C ARG A 73 -24.39 -7.94 9.65
N VAL A 74 -23.61 -8.80 10.28
CA VAL A 74 -22.76 -9.80 9.59
C VAL A 74 -23.64 -10.84 8.91
N GLU A 75 -24.60 -11.43 9.62
CA GLU A 75 -25.50 -12.43 9.06
C GLU A 75 -26.33 -11.86 7.91
N LEU A 76 -26.87 -10.64 8.06
CA LEU A 76 -27.60 -9.97 6.99
C LEU A 76 -26.71 -9.68 5.78
N ALA A 77 -25.46 -9.26 5.97
CA ALA A 77 -24.52 -9.02 4.88
C ALA A 77 -24.26 -10.32 4.09
N GLU A 78 -23.97 -11.43 4.77
CA GLU A 78 -23.78 -12.74 4.14
C GLU A 78 -25.01 -13.21 3.35
N LEU A 79 -26.21 -12.98 3.88
CA LEU A 79 -27.44 -13.29 3.15
C LEU A 79 -27.61 -12.40 1.92
N THR A 80 -27.30 -11.11 2.04
CA THR A 80 -27.38 -10.15 0.94
C THR A 80 -26.45 -10.57 -0.20
N HIS A 81 -25.21 -10.98 0.11
CA HIS A 81 -24.28 -11.54 -0.88
C HIS A 81 -24.83 -12.81 -1.55
N ARG A 82 -25.38 -13.78 -0.79
CA ARG A 82 -25.98 -14.99 -1.38
C ARG A 82 -27.15 -14.69 -2.33
N VAL A 83 -27.96 -13.69 -2.00
CA VAL A 83 -29.07 -13.26 -2.87
C VAL A 83 -28.52 -12.53 -4.10
N LEU A 84 -27.45 -11.73 -3.96
CA LEU A 84 -26.75 -11.11 -5.08
C LEU A 84 -26.09 -12.15 -6.02
N ASP A 85 -25.56 -13.26 -5.51
CA ASP A 85 -25.08 -14.36 -6.36
C ASP A 85 -26.22 -15.00 -7.17
N THR A 86 -27.40 -15.08 -6.56
CA THR A 86 -28.61 -15.56 -7.25
C THR A 86 -29.03 -14.57 -8.34
N HIS A 87 -28.90 -13.26 -8.09
CA HIS A 87 -29.11 -12.21 -9.08
C HIS A 87 -28.15 -12.35 -10.28
N ALA A 88 -26.86 -12.55 -10.04
CA ALA A 88 -25.86 -12.72 -11.10
C ALA A 88 -26.21 -13.91 -12.03
N ARG A 89 -26.62 -15.03 -11.44
CA ARG A 89 -27.06 -16.21 -12.19
C ARG A 89 -28.35 -15.96 -12.98
N ALA A 90 -29.29 -15.21 -12.41
CA ALA A 90 -30.52 -14.80 -13.10
C ALA A 90 -30.20 -13.88 -14.30
N CYS A 91 -29.33 -12.88 -14.11
CA CYS A 91 -28.88 -11.98 -15.18
C CYS A 91 -28.18 -12.74 -16.31
N ALA A 92 -27.33 -13.72 -15.97
CA ALA A 92 -26.75 -14.58 -16.99
C ALA A 92 -27.85 -15.29 -17.78
N ALA A 93 -28.82 -15.91 -17.12
CA ALA A 93 -29.89 -16.66 -17.78
C ALA A 93 -30.80 -15.80 -18.69
N THR A 94 -31.03 -14.53 -18.34
CA THR A 94 -32.01 -13.65 -19.00
C THR A 94 -31.41 -12.59 -19.90
N THR A 95 -30.11 -12.32 -19.79
CA THR A 95 -29.38 -11.28 -20.53
C THR A 95 -30.13 -9.93 -20.50
N PRO A 96 -30.22 -9.28 -19.32
CA PRO A 96 -30.82 -7.95 -19.20
C PRO A 96 -30.02 -6.92 -20.01
N ASP A 97 -30.58 -5.72 -20.18
CA ASP A 97 -29.84 -4.60 -20.77
C ASP A 97 -28.53 -4.35 -19.97
N PRO A 98 -27.35 -4.50 -20.61
CA PRO A 98 -26.06 -4.47 -19.94
C PRO A 98 -25.74 -3.10 -19.32
N VAL A 99 -26.18 -2.01 -19.94
CA VAL A 99 -25.98 -0.64 -19.45
C VAL A 99 -26.85 -0.38 -18.22
N ARG A 100 -28.12 -0.80 -18.28
CA ARG A 100 -29.06 -0.69 -17.15
C ARG A 100 -28.64 -1.57 -15.96
N LEU A 101 -28.00 -2.70 -16.22
CA LEU A 101 -27.41 -3.56 -15.18
C LEU A 101 -26.16 -2.92 -14.56
N ALA A 102 -25.27 -2.38 -15.39
CA ALA A 102 -24.08 -1.65 -14.92
C ALA A 102 -24.44 -0.51 -13.97
N ASP A 103 -25.44 0.30 -14.34
CA ASP A 103 -25.93 1.38 -13.49
C ASP A 103 -26.45 0.88 -12.15
N TRP A 104 -27.27 -0.18 -12.17
CA TRP A 104 -27.83 -0.76 -10.96
C TRP A 104 -26.75 -1.31 -10.02
N LEU A 105 -25.75 -2.02 -10.55
CA LEU A 105 -24.64 -2.57 -9.75
C LEU A 105 -23.78 -1.47 -9.11
N LEU A 106 -23.51 -0.40 -9.85
CA LEU A 106 -22.76 0.74 -9.32
C LEU A 106 -23.59 1.47 -8.26
N ASP A 107 -24.85 1.78 -8.55
CA ASP A 107 -25.75 2.45 -7.61
C ASP A 107 -25.93 1.64 -6.33
N LEU A 108 -26.08 0.33 -6.41
CA LEU A 108 -26.19 -0.54 -5.23
C LEU A 108 -25.00 -0.35 -4.28
N GLN A 109 -23.78 -0.36 -4.79
CA GLN A 109 -22.58 -0.22 -3.96
C GLN A 109 -22.40 1.19 -3.40
N LEU A 110 -22.78 2.23 -4.17
CA LEU A 110 -22.67 3.62 -3.72
C LEU A 110 -23.70 3.98 -2.66
N HIS A 111 -24.93 3.45 -2.77
CA HIS A 111 -25.98 3.67 -1.77
C HIS A 111 -25.79 2.78 -0.52
N HIS A 112 -25.17 1.61 -0.68
CA HIS A 112 -24.94 0.65 0.40
C HIS A 112 -23.45 0.34 0.58
N PRO A 113 -22.67 1.28 1.17
CA PRO A 113 -21.22 1.18 1.32
C PRO A 113 -20.75 0.06 2.25
N ASP A 114 -21.64 -0.53 3.05
CA ASP A 114 -21.31 -1.58 4.02
C ASP A 114 -21.46 -3.00 3.41
N ALA A 115 -22.53 -3.23 2.64
CA ALA A 115 -22.79 -4.47 1.90
C ALA A 115 -23.97 -4.24 0.93
N PRO A 116 -24.05 -4.96 -0.21
CA PRO A 116 -23.15 -6.02 -0.63
C PRO A 116 -21.92 -5.50 -1.40
N GLU A 117 -20.98 -6.39 -1.62
CA GLU A 117 -19.85 -6.20 -2.53
C GLU A 117 -20.19 -6.90 -3.84
N VAL A 118 -19.98 -6.23 -4.97
CA VAL A 118 -20.26 -6.79 -6.30
C VAL A 118 -18.98 -7.40 -6.84
N SER A 119 -19.04 -8.67 -7.25
CA SER A 119 -17.97 -9.29 -8.04
C SER A 119 -18.28 -9.16 -9.53
N LEU A 120 -17.49 -8.38 -10.27
CA LEU A 120 -17.67 -8.18 -11.71
C LEU A 120 -17.51 -9.49 -12.49
N ALA A 121 -16.67 -10.41 -12.00
CA ALA A 121 -16.48 -11.74 -12.60
C ALA A 121 -17.78 -12.55 -12.68
N LEU A 122 -18.68 -12.44 -11.70
CA LEU A 122 -19.99 -13.12 -11.73
C LEU A 122 -20.95 -12.51 -12.75
N TYR A 123 -20.77 -11.23 -13.08
CA TYR A 123 -21.60 -10.49 -14.02
C TYR A 123 -21.00 -10.38 -15.42
N ALA A 124 -19.77 -10.85 -15.65
CA ALA A 124 -19.02 -10.74 -16.91
C ALA A 124 -19.87 -11.04 -18.16
N ARG A 125 -20.65 -12.13 -18.14
CA ARG A 125 -21.50 -12.51 -19.28
C ARG A 125 -22.71 -11.60 -19.49
N ALA A 126 -23.27 -11.07 -18.40
CA ALA A 126 -24.48 -10.26 -18.44
C ALA A 126 -24.17 -8.78 -18.70
N LEU A 127 -22.99 -8.31 -18.28
CA LEU A 127 -22.51 -6.95 -18.55
C LEU A 127 -21.97 -6.77 -19.96
N ASP A 128 -21.46 -7.84 -20.59
CA ASP A 128 -20.74 -7.77 -21.87
C ASP A 128 -19.69 -6.65 -21.93
N ASP A 129 -19.20 -6.33 -23.13
CA ASP A 129 -18.18 -5.28 -23.30
C ASP A 129 -18.81 -3.88 -23.14
N ASP A 130 -20.06 -3.69 -23.56
CA ASP A 130 -20.75 -2.38 -23.56
C ASP A 130 -21.13 -1.98 -22.12
N GLY A 131 -21.71 -2.90 -21.34
CA GLY A 131 -22.05 -2.63 -19.94
C GLY A 131 -20.81 -2.48 -19.06
N LEU A 132 -19.75 -3.25 -19.30
CA LEU A 132 -18.48 -3.07 -18.58
C LEU A 132 -17.81 -1.72 -18.91
N ALA A 133 -17.83 -1.31 -20.19
CA ALA A 133 -17.32 -0.01 -20.60
C ALA A 133 -18.10 1.13 -19.92
N HIS A 134 -19.44 1.05 -19.90
CA HIS A 134 -20.30 2.03 -19.21
C HIS A 134 -20.05 2.06 -17.70
N TYR A 135 -19.95 0.88 -17.05
CA TYR A 135 -19.61 0.77 -15.62
C TYR A 135 -18.28 1.48 -15.32
N ARG A 136 -17.26 1.22 -16.14
CA ARG A 136 -15.94 1.84 -16.01
C ARG A 136 -16.00 3.35 -16.17
N GLU A 137 -16.60 3.85 -17.25
CA GLU A 137 -16.69 5.29 -17.52
C GLU A 137 -17.36 6.02 -16.35
N ARG A 138 -18.49 5.49 -15.88
CA ARG A 138 -19.23 6.07 -14.77
C ARG A 138 -18.44 6.02 -13.45
N ALA A 139 -17.84 4.88 -13.11
CA ALA A 139 -17.03 4.74 -11.90
C ALA A 139 -15.83 5.70 -11.90
N VAL A 140 -15.08 5.78 -13.00
CA VAL A 140 -13.94 6.70 -13.17
C VAL A 140 -14.39 8.15 -13.04
N SER A 141 -15.50 8.54 -13.69
CA SER A 141 -16.02 9.92 -13.65
C SER A 141 -16.38 10.39 -12.23
N LEU A 142 -16.83 9.46 -11.38
CA LEU A 142 -17.14 9.74 -9.97
C LEU A 142 -15.87 9.77 -9.10
N PHE A 143 -14.87 8.95 -9.45
CA PHE A 143 -13.68 8.75 -8.62
C PHE A 143 -12.59 9.79 -8.88
N GLU A 144 -12.39 10.19 -10.13
CA GLU A 144 -11.37 11.15 -10.53
C GLU A 144 -11.45 12.49 -9.77
N PRO A 145 -12.63 13.07 -9.49
CA PRO A 145 -12.74 14.31 -8.72
C PRO A 145 -12.44 14.18 -7.22
N LEU A 146 -12.35 12.96 -6.68
CA LEU A 146 -12.11 12.77 -5.24
C LEU A 146 -10.77 13.41 -4.81
N PRO A 147 -10.71 14.05 -3.63
CA PRO A 147 -9.49 14.67 -3.16
C PRO A 147 -8.38 13.64 -2.92
N VAL A 148 -7.15 14.01 -3.25
CA VAL A 148 -5.96 13.24 -2.89
C VAL A 148 -5.60 13.54 -1.44
N ILE A 149 -5.34 12.50 -0.64
CA ILE A 149 -4.79 12.67 0.71
C ILE A 149 -3.29 12.87 0.56
N GLY A 150 -2.80 14.06 0.89
CA GLY A 150 -1.40 14.44 0.74
C GLY A 150 -0.49 13.86 1.82
N PHE A 151 0.83 13.91 1.59
CA PHE A 151 1.81 13.38 2.54
C PHE A 151 1.71 14.04 3.92
N GLY A 152 1.60 13.23 4.97
CA GLY A 152 1.43 13.69 6.35
C GLY A 152 0.00 14.14 6.71
N GLU A 153 -0.93 14.09 5.76
CA GLU A 153 -2.34 14.34 6.02
C GLU A 153 -3.04 13.06 6.48
N THR A 154 -4.07 13.21 7.31
CA THR A 154 -4.96 12.11 7.67
C THR A 154 -6.25 12.25 6.88
N GLY A 155 -6.63 11.19 6.16
CA GLY A 155 -7.92 11.10 5.51
C GLY A 155 -9.06 11.21 6.52
N ARG A 156 -10.17 11.84 6.14
CA ARG A 156 -11.40 11.80 6.93
C ARG A 156 -12.16 10.52 6.60
N TYR A 157 -12.83 9.96 7.60
CA TYR A 157 -13.77 8.87 7.37
C TYR A 157 -14.94 9.38 6.52
N ASP A 158 -15.16 8.72 5.38
CA ASP A 158 -16.20 9.06 4.42
C ASP A 158 -16.69 7.79 3.73
N ARG A 159 -17.88 7.31 4.11
CA ARG A 159 -18.44 6.06 3.58
C ARG A 159 -18.59 6.07 2.06
N ALA A 160 -18.94 7.21 1.46
CA ALA A 160 -19.12 7.31 0.01
C ALA A 160 -17.78 7.17 -0.73
N ARG A 161 -16.72 7.80 -0.19
CA ARG A 161 -15.36 7.60 -0.69
C ARG A 161 -14.93 6.14 -0.61
N TRP A 162 -15.22 5.47 0.51
CA TRP A 162 -14.81 4.08 0.72
C TRP A 162 -15.56 3.11 -0.21
N ALA A 163 -16.86 3.32 -0.46
CA ALA A 163 -17.59 2.54 -1.46
C ALA A 163 -16.97 2.68 -2.85
N LEU A 164 -16.67 3.91 -3.27
CA LEU A 164 -16.11 4.14 -4.59
C LEU A 164 -14.67 3.63 -4.70
N LEU A 165 -13.90 3.64 -3.61
CA LEU A 165 -12.58 2.99 -3.56
C LEU A 165 -12.70 1.48 -3.85
N ARG A 166 -13.61 0.77 -3.15
CA ARG A 166 -13.83 -0.66 -3.37
C ARG A 166 -14.31 -0.98 -4.79
N VAL A 167 -15.20 -0.14 -5.34
CA VAL A 167 -15.65 -0.23 -6.74
C VAL A 167 -14.47 -0.15 -7.71
N MET A 168 -13.55 0.80 -7.50
CA MET A 168 -12.41 1.00 -8.37
C MET A 168 -11.34 -0.08 -8.20
N GLU A 169 -11.17 -0.62 -6.98
CA GLU A 169 -10.29 -1.76 -6.70
C GLU A 169 -10.78 -3.02 -7.42
N GLU A 170 -12.06 -3.37 -7.28
CA GLU A 170 -12.67 -4.50 -7.99
C GLU A 170 -12.56 -4.31 -9.51
N LEU A 171 -12.81 -3.10 -10.02
CA LEU A 171 -12.69 -2.82 -11.45
C LEU A 171 -11.25 -2.97 -11.95
N ALA A 172 -10.26 -2.46 -11.22
CA ALA A 172 -8.85 -2.58 -11.56
C ALA A 172 -8.38 -4.04 -11.52
N GLU A 173 -8.80 -4.80 -10.51
CA GLU A 173 -8.48 -6.23 -10.38
C GLU A 173 -9.11 -7.05 -11.51
N TYR A 174 -10.41 -6.87 -11.75
CA TYR A 174 -11.13 -7.62 -12.78
C TYR A 174 -10.62 -7.34 -14.20
N THR A 175 -10.26 -6.08 -14.49
CA THR A 175 -9.74 -5.69 -15.82
C THR A 175 -8.23 -5.82 -15.97
N GLU A 176 -7.52 -6.18 -14.89
CA GLU A 176 -6.05 -6.16 -14.82
C GLU A 176 -5.45 -4.83 -15.30
N ASP A 177 -6.17 -3.73 -15.06
CA ASP A 177 -5.82 -2.41 -15.59
C ASP A 177 -4.91 -1.65 -14.64
N VAL A 178 -3.65 -1.53 -15.04
CA VAL A 178 -2.61 -0.83 -14.30
C VAL A 178 -2.94 0.66 -14.12
N ASP A 179 -3.53 1.33 -15.11
CA ASP A 179 -3.89 2.75 -14.99
C ASP A 179 -5.00 2.98 -13.96
N LEU A 180 -5.98 2.08 -13.88
CA LEU A 180 -6.99 2.11 -12.82
C LEU A 180 -6.38 1.84 -11.44
N GLN A 181 -5.48 0.86 -11.34
CA GLN A 181 -4.77 0.58 -10.10
C GLN A 181 -3.96 1.81 -9.64
N LEU A 182 -3.27 2.49 -10.56
CA LEU A 182 -2.55 3.73 -10.25
C LEU A 182 -3.49 4.87 -9.87
N LEU A 183 -4.63 5.02 -10.53
CA LEU A 183 -5.63 6.02 -10.17
C LEU A 183 -6.12 5.80 -8.72
N VAL A 184 -6.35 4.56 -8.31
CA VAL A 184 -6.69 4.19 -6.93
C VAL A 184 -5.58 4.55 -5.96
N LEU A 185 -4.37 4.04 -6.20
CA LEU A 185 -3.23 4.22 -5.30
C LEU A 185 -2.86 5.69 -5.11
N THR A 186 -3.04 6.52 -6.13
CA THR A 186 -2.69 7.94 -6.07
C THR A 186 -3.72 8.79 -5.32
N LYS A 187 -4.88 8.25 -4.92
CA LYS A 187 -5.83 8.94 -4.04
C LYS A 187 -5.38 9.02 -2.59
N ASP A 188 -4.44 8.17 -2.17
CA ASP A 188 -3.82 8.24 -0.85
C ASP A 188 -2.30 8.25 -0.97
N LEU A 189 -1.70 9.43 -0.75
CA LEU A 189 -0.25 9.63 -0.68
C LEU A 189 0.19 10.07 0.72
N SER A 190 -0.59 9.73 1.74
CA SER A 190 -0.37 10.13 3.15
C SER A 190 0.95 9.66 3.74
N SER A 191 1.55 8.61 3.17
CA SER A 191 2.81 8.04 3.65
C SER A 191 3.76 7.73 2.50
N GLY A 192 5.06 7.65 2.82
CA GLY A 192 6.09 7.25 1.84
C GLY A 192 5.88 5.84 1.28
N TRP A 193 5.15 4.97 2.00
CA TRP A 193 4.83 3.62 1.54
C TRP A 193 3.89 3.62 0.34
N HIS A 194 2.98 4.60 0.24
CA HIS A 194 2.08 4.73 -0.91
C HIS A 194 2.84 5.10 -2.18
N TYR A 195 3.83 6.01 -2.10
CA TYR A 195 4.73 6.29 -3.22
C TYR A 195 5.51 5.05 -3.66
N LEU A 196 5.98 4.25 -2.70
CA LEU A 196 6.67 2.99 -3.00
C LEU A 196 5.74 2.00 -3.70
N GLN A 197 4.48 1.89 -3.27
CA GLN A 197 3.49 1.01 -3.87
C GLN A 197 3.20 1.41 -5.33
N VAL A 198 2.98 2.70 -5.59
CA VAL A 198 2.79 3.23 -6.96
C VAL A 198 4.00 2.92 -7.84
N ALA A 199 5.21 3.20 -7.35
CA ALA A 199 6.44 2.92 -8.11
C ALA A 199 6.65 1.42 -8.38
N THR A 200 6.25 0.56 -7.43
CA THR A 200 6.35 -0.90 -7.57
C THR A 200 5.41 -1.40 -8.66
N VAL A 201 4.14 -0.96 -8.64
CA VAL A 201 3.15 -1.29 -9.68
C VAL A 201 3.63 -0.85 -11.06
N LEU A 202 4.15 0.38 -11.19
CA LEU A 202 4.70 0.89 -12.46
C LEU A 202 5.88 0.04 -12.96
N ARG A 203 6.81 -0.31 -12.07
CA ARG A 203 7.95 -1.16 -12.42
C ARG A 203 7.50 -2.52 -12.91
N ASP A 204 6.58 -3.16 -12.17
CA ASP A 204 6.11 -4.52 -12.46
C ASP A 204 5.29 -4.54 -13.77
N ALA A 205 4.64 -3.43 -14.13
CA ALA A 205 4.01 -3.20 -15.43
C ALA A 205 4.99 -2.80 -16.56
N GLY A 206 6.30 -2.75 -16.31
CA GLY A 206 7.31 -2.36 -17.30
C GLY A 206 7.41 -0.85 -17.59
N ARG A 207 6.67 -0.01 -16.86
CA ARG A 207 6.65 1.46 -16.98
C ARG A 207 7.72 2.10 -16.12
N ALA A 208 8.95 1.67 -16.35
CA ALA A 208 10.02 1.90 -15.41
C ALA A 208 10.47 3.37 -15.32
N ASP A 209 10.27 4.20 -16.36
CA ASP A 209 10.61 5.62 -16.31
C ASP A 209 9.70 6.36 -15.33
N GLU A 210 8.39 6.07 -15.40
CA GLU A 210 7.40 6.60 -14.46
C GLU A 210 7.64 6.07 -13.04
N ALA A 211 8.09 4.82 -12.88
CA ALA A 211 8.48 4.28 -11.58
C ALA A 211 9.59 5.12 -10.93
N LEU A 212 10.63 5.51 -11.70
CA LEU A 212 11.72 6.37 -11.21
C LEU A 212 11.22 7.77 -10.85
N GLU A 213 10.30 8.35 -11.62
CA GLU A 213 9.67 9.64 -11.29
C GLU A 213 8.88 9.58 -9.98
N TRP A 214 8.14 8.49 -9.75
CA TRP A 214 7.40 8.26 -8.50
C TRP A 214 8.31 8.00 -7.31
N ILE A 215 9.44 7.32 -7.52
CA ILE A 215 10.47 7.17 -6.48
C ILE A 215 11.00 8.53 -6.06
N ASP A 216 11.37 9.36 -7.02
CA ASP A 216 11.89 10.71 -6.78
C ASP A 216 10.86 11.62 -6.06
N ARG A 217 9.58 11.54 -6.45
CA ARG A 217 8.47 12.18 -5.70
C ARG A 217 8.40 11.69 -4.25
N GLY A 218 8.47 10.38 -4.03
CA GLY A 218 8.44 9.79 -2.68
C GLY A 218 9.63 10.18 -1.82
N LEU A 219 10.84 10.24 -2.41
CA LEU A 219 12.04 10.68 -1.72
C LEU A 219 11.97 12.15 -1.30
N ARG A 220 11.46 13.03 -2.17
CA ARG A 220 11.18 14.42 -1.81
C ARG A 220 10.15 14.55 -0.70
N ALA A 221 9.03 13.84 -0.80
CA ALA A 221 7.98 13.90 0.21
C ALA A 221 8.47 13.43 1.59
N THR A 222 9.22 12.32 1.61
CA THR A 222 9.69 11.72 2.86
C THR A 222 10.87 12.44 3.50
N GLY A 223 11.68 13.17 2.72
CA GLY A 223 12.91 13.82 3.20
C GLY A 223 13.89 12.83 3.84
N GLY A 224 13.98 11.62 3.31
CA GLY A 224 14.86 10.56 3.83
C GLY A 224 14.33 9.80 5.05
N ARG A 225 13.04 9.92 5.39
CA ARG A 225 12.40 9.19 6.50
C ARG A 225 11.45 8.10 6.01
N GLY A 226 11.00 7.22 6.91
CA GLY A 226 10.00 6.20 6.59
C GLY A 226 10.46 5.29 5.44
N ALA A 227 9.69 5.22 4.36
CA ALA A 227 9.94 4.36 3.21
C ALA A 227 11.15 4.76 2.34
N ALA A 228 11.86 5.86 2.64
CA ALA A 228 12.95 6.38 1.81
C ALA A 228 14.03 5.34 1.45
N LEU A 229 14.45 4.49 2.40
CA LEU A 229 15.45 3.45 2.09
C LEU A 229 14.91 2.41 1.09
N ARG A 230 13.64 2.04 1.18
CA ARG A 230 13.01 1.11 0.23
C ARG A 230 12.83 1.73 -1.16
N LEU A 231 12.52 3.03 -1.20
CA LEU A 231 12.47 3.79 -2.45
C LEU A 231 13.86 3.86 -3.11
N ILE A 232 14.92 4.05 -2.33
CA ILE A 232 16.30 4.02 -2.81
C ILE A 232 16.68 2.62 -3.33
N ASP A 233 16.31 1.56 -2.60
CA ASP A 233 16.53 0.18 -3.04
C ASP A 233 15.90 -0.06 -4.42
N LEU A 234 14.65 0.36 -4.57
CA LEU A 234 13.91 0.23 -5.82
C LEU A 234 14.60 0.97 -6.97
N ALA A 235 15.09 2.19 -6.75
CA ALA A 235 15.82 2.96 -7.77
C ALA A 235 17.19 2.35 -8.12
N VAL A 236 17.92 1.84 -7.13
CA VAL A 236 19.20 1.15 -7.33
C VAL A 236 18.99 -0.11 -8.18
N GLU A 237 18.03 -0.96 -7.81
CA GLU A 237 17.66 -2.16 -8.56
C GLU A 237 17.25 -1.82 -10.01
N GLU A 238 16.46 -0.77 -10.19
CA GLU A 238 16.02 -0.28 -11.49
C GLU A 238 17.18 0.16 -12.37
N HIS A 239 18.09 0.99 -11.86
CA HIS A 239 19.26 1.45 -12.60
C HIS A 239 20.22 0.30 -12.94
N LEU A 240 20.40 -0.66 -12.04
CA LEU A 240 21.22 -1.83 -12.31
C LEU A 240 20.63 -2.70 -13.41
N ARG A 241 19.32 -2.95 -13.38
CA ARG A 241 18.63 -3.74 -14.42
C ARG A 241 18.75 -3.12 -15.81
N ARG A 242 18.81 -1.79 -15.87
CA ARG A 242 19.01 -1.01 -17.11
C ARG A 242 20.48 -0.90 -17.55
N GLY A 243 21.42 -1.50 -16.81
CA GLY A 243 22.85 -1.40 -17.12
C GLY A 243 23.43 -0.02 -16.86
N ALA A 244 22.87 0.75 -15.92
CA ALA A 244 23.31 2.09 -15.54
C ALA A 244 23.86 2.14 -14.09
N PRO A 245 24.95 1.40 -13.75
CA PRO A 245 25.47 1.32 -12.38
C PRO A 245 25.91 2.68 -11.82
N HIS A 246 26.44 3.58 -12.66
CA HIS A 246 26.79 4.95 -12.26
C HIS A 246 25.59 5.73 -11.71
N ARG A 247 24.37 5.50 -12.23
CA ARG A 247 23.14 6.11 -11.70
C ARG A 247 22.73 5.48 -10.38
N ALA A 248 22.89 4.18 -10.21
CA ALA A 248 22.65 3.53 -8.92
C ALA A 248 23.56 4.10 -7.81
N VAL A 249 24.83 4.34 -8.12
CA VAL A 249 25.78 4.98 -7.21
C VAL A 249 25.36 6.43 -6.90
N ALA A 250 24.96 7.19 -7.92
CA ALA A 250 24.48 8.56 -7.75
C ALA A 250 23.28 8.64 -6.80
N VAL A 251 22.30 7.73 -6.93
CA VAL A 251 21.14 7.66 -6.02
C VAL A 251 21.58 7.44 -4.57
N CYS A 252 22.46 6.46 -4.31
CA CYS A 252 22.96 6.23 -2.94
C CYS A 252 23.74 7.44 -2.40
N ARG A 253 24.57 8.06 -3.24
CA ARG A 253 25.36 9.25 -2.90
C ARG A 253 24.45 10.41 -2.53
N GLU A 254 23.49 10.78 -3.39
CA GLU A 254 22.58 11.91 -3.17
C GLU A 254 21.71 11.71 -1.92
N ALA A 255 21.21 10.49 -1.72
CA ALA A 255 20.47 10.16 -0.52
C ALA A 255 21.33 10.28 0.76
N PHE A 256 22.59 9.82 0.70
CA PHE A 256 23.51 9.95 1.83
C PHE A 256 23.82 11.41 2.15
N LEU A 257 24.07 12.24 1.13
CA LEU A 257 24.35 13.67 1.28
C LEU A 257 23.13 14.47 1.76
N THR A 258 21.92 13.95 1.55
CA THR A 258 20.69 14.57 2.07
C THR A 258 20.45 14.18 3.52
N ARG A 259 20.65 12.90 3.87
CA ARG A 259 20.49 12.40 5.22
C ARG A 259 21.41 11.20 5.44
N PRO A 260 22.53 11.40 6.15
CA PRO A 260 23.51 10.33 6.33
C PRO A 260 22.93 9.09 7.00
N ASN A 261 23.30 7.93 6.46
CA ASN A 261 22.91 6.62 6.96
C ASN A 261 23.98 5.59 6.62
N LEU A 262 24.34 4.72 7.58
CA LEU A 262 25.32 3.66 7.39
C LEU A 262 24.92 2.70 6.24
N ASP A 263 23.65 2.36 6.12
CA ASP A 263 23.16 1.45 5.09
C ASP A 263 23.40 2.02 3.68
N LEU A 264 23.19 3.32 3.50
CA LEU A 264 23.47 4.01 2.23
C LEU A 264 24.98 4.03 1.92
N TYR A 265 25.83 4.25 2.93
CA TYR A 265 27.28 4.14 2.77
C TYR A 265 27.69 2.72 2.34
N LEU A 266 27.15 1.70 2.99
CA LEU A 266 27.43 0.30 2.68
C LEU A 266 26.94 -0.10 1.30
N LYS A 267 25.77 0.38 0.87
CA LYS A 267 25.23 0.17 -0.49
C LYS A 267 26.11 0.83 -1.54
N ALA A 268 26.43 2.12 -1.37
CA ALA A 268 27.34 2.84 -2.27
C ALA A 268 28.69 2.10 -2.37
N ARG A 269 29.27 1.71 -1.24
CA ARG A 269 30.48 0.88 -1.20
C ARG A 269 30.31 -0.41 -1.99
N ALA A 270 29.27 -1.20 -1.74
CA ALA A 270 29.06 -2.47 -2.41
C ALA A 270 28.99 -2.33 -3.95
N LEU A 271 28.47 -1.21 -4.45
CA LEU A 271 28.38 -0.93 -5.88
C LEU A 271 29.75 -0.64 -6.53
N VAL A 272 30.68 0.02 -5.82
CA VAL A 272 31.92 0.54 -6.43
C VAL A 272 33.22 0.13 -5.75
N VAL A 273 33.21 -0.66 -4.68
CA VAL A 273 34.41 -0.99 -3.88
C VAL A 273 35.54 -1.64 -4.70
N HIS A 274 35.20 -2.31 -5.81
CA HIS A 274 36.16 -2.95 -6.71
C HIS A 274 36.63 -2.05 -7.86
N THR A 275 36.28 -0.77 -7.83
CA THR A 275 36.57 0.22 -8.88
C THR A 275 37.36 1.39 -8.31
N ASP A 276 38.02 2.14 -9.19
CA ASP A 276 38.74 3.36 -8.82
C ASP A 276 37.81 4.52 -8.38
N GLU A 277 36.48 4.34 -8.50
CA GLU A 277 35.49 5.32 -8.04
C GLU A 277 35.28 5.28 -6.51
N TRP A 278 35.66 4.18 -5.85
CA TRP A 278 35.41 4.04 -4.41
C TRP A 278 36.22 5.03 -3.54
N PRO A 279 37.56 5.16 -3.68
CA PRO A 279 38.32 6.10 -2.86
C PRO A 279 37.81 7.55 -2.90
N PRO A 280 37.54 8.18 -4.07
CA PRO A 280 37.03 9.54 -4.11
C PRO A 280 35.60 9.65 -3.56
N LEU A 281 34.72 8.68 -3.84
CA LEU A 281 33.36 8.67 -3.30
C LEU A 281 33.38 8.58 -1.77
N ARG A 282 34.17 7.65 -1.20
CA ARG A 282 34.32 7.49 0.24
C ARG A 282 34.79 8.77 0.92
N ALA A 283 35.81 9.41 0.35
CA ALA A 283 36.34 10.67 0.86
C ALA A 283 35.26 11.75 0.89
N GLU A 284 34.47 11.87 -0.18
CA GLU A 284 33.35 12.82 -0.24
C GLU A 284 32.29 12.55 0.83
N LEU A 285 31.85 11.30 1.00
CA LEU A 285 30.83 10.94 1.98
C LEU A 285 31.30 11.23 3.41
N VAL A 286 32.56 10.92 3.73
CA VAL A 286 33.14 11.19 5.07
C VAL A 286 33.34 12.69 5.30
N ASP A 287 33.84 13.43 4.30
CA ASP A 287 33.97 14.89 4.37
C ASP A 287 32.64 15.57 4.65
N HIS A 288 31.55 15.07 4.05
CA HIS A 288 30.21 15.56 4.32
C HIS A 288 29.82 15.39 5.80
N LEU A 289 30.09 14.22 6.41
CA LEU A 289 29.84 13.98 7.83
C LEU A 289 30.64 14.92 8.72
N VAL A 290 31.92 15.13 8.39
CA VAL A 290 32.82 16.02 9.13
C VAL A 290 32.33 17.47 9.08
N ARG A 291 31.89 17.94 7.91
CA ARG A 291 31.38 19.30 7.72
C ARG A 291 30.03 19.52 8.38
N ASP A 292 29.14 18.52 8.36
CA ASP A 292 27.87 18.58 9.09
C ASP A 292 28.13 18.67 10.59
N GLY A 293 28.90 17.73 11.16
CA GLY A 293 29.25 17.72 12.58
C GLY A 293 28.04 17.59 13.53
N GLY A 294 26.83 17.47 12.99
CA GLY A 294 25.62 17.22 13.78
C GLY A 294 25.64 15.85 14.45
N ARG A 295 24.78 15.68 15.46
CA ARG A 295 24.67 14.43 16.23
C ARG A 295 24.50 13.18 15.35
N LEU A 296 23.65 13.26 14.33
CA LEU A 296 23.43 12.15 13.40
C LEU A 296 24.68 11.85 12.57
N ALA A 297 25.35 12.89 12.05
CA ALA A 297 26.56 12.73 11.25
C ALA A 297 27.69 12.08 12.06
N ILE A 298 27.91 12.52 13.30
CA ILE A 298 28.89 11.92 14.22
C ILE A 298 28.55 10.45 14.50
N GLU A 299 27.28 10.13 14.76
CA GLU A 299 26.85 8.75 14.98
C GLU A 299 27.13 7.86 13.76
N VAL A 300 26.76 8.31 12.57
CA VAL A 300 27.02 7.57 11.32
C VAL A 300 28.52 7.44 11.06
N TYR A 301 29.30 8.49 11.31
CA TYR A 301 30.74 8.48 11.13
C TYR A 301 31.43 7.44 12.05
N ARG A 302 31.07 7.41 13.34
CA ARG A 302 31.57 6.38 14.27
C ARG A 302 31.29 4.97 13.78
N ARG A 303 30.08 4.73 13.28
CA ARG A 303 29.69 3.41 12.76
C ARG A 303 30.45 3.04 11.49
N ILE A 304 30.75 4.01 10.61
CA ILE A 304 31.60 3.80 9.43
C ILE A 304 33.02 3.41 9.86
N VAL A 305 33.60 4.12 10.83
CA VAL A 305 34.93 3.81 11.38
C VAL A 305 34.97 2.39 11.95
N GLU A 306 34.00 2.01 12.77
CA GLU A 306 33.90 0.65 13.33
C GLU A 306 33.82 -0.42 12.24
N VAL A 307 33.05 -0.15 11.19
CA VAL A 307 32.87 -1.05 10.06
C VAL A 307 34.15 -1.22 9.24
N GLU A 308 34.92 -0.15 8.98
CA GLU A 308 36.18 -0.26 8.25
C GLU A 308 37.30 -0.86 9.11
N LEU A 309 37.33 -0.57 10.42
CA LEU A 309 38.24 -1.24 11.38
C LEU A 309 38.07 -2.76 11.37
N ALA A 310 36.83 -3.25 11.23
CA ALA A 310 36.55 -4.67 11.20
C ALA A 310 37.07 -5.39 9.94
N ARG A 311 37.30 -4.68 8.83
CA ARG A 311 37.56 -5.28 7.51
C ARG A 311 39.03 -5.62 7.22
N ARG A 312 39.96 -5.25 8.11
CA ARG A 312 41.39 -5.64 8.12
C ARG A 312 42.11 -5.47 6.78
N GLY A 313 42.73 -4.30 6.57
CA GLY A 313 43.68 -4.04 5.48
C GLY A 313 44.70 -2.97 5.85
N VAL A 314 45.99 -3.19 5.57
CA VAL A 314 47.10 -2.30 6.01
C VAL A 314 46.97 -0.89 5.43
N ALA A 315 46.58 -0.74 4.16
CA ALA A 315 46.38 0.57 3.52
C ALA A 315 45.14 1.32 4.05
N GLU A 316 44.18 0.61 4.64
CA GLU A 316 42.98 1.22 5.22
C GLU A 316 43.21 1.61 6.69
N GLN A 317 44.23 1.05 7.36
CA GLN A 317 44.53 1.36 8.78
C GLN A 317 44.98 2.80 8.98
N GLU A 318 45.91 3.32 8.16
CA GLU A 318 46.36 4.72 8.27
C GLU A 318 45.20 5.71 8.08
N LEU A 319 44.36 5.46 7.06
CA LEU A 319 43.17 6.27 6.79
C LEU A 319 42.17 6.25 7.96
N VAL A 320 41.94 5.08 8.55
CA VAL A 320 41.01 4.95 9.66
C VAL A 320 41.56 5.60 10.94
N VAL A 321 42.88 5.61 11.13
CA VAL A 321 43.52 6.38 12.21
C VAL A 321 43.32 7.88 12.01
N GLU A 322 43.47 8.39 10.78
CA GLU A 322 43.13 9.79 10.46
C GLU A 322 41.66 10.12 10.74
N TRP A 323 40.75 9.19 10.43
CA TRP A 323 39.33 9.35 10.77
C TRP A 323 39.06 9.39 12.27
N LEU A 324 39.80 8.61 13.07
CA LEU A 324 39.74 8.69 14.53
C LEU A 324 40.25 10.04 15.06
N GLU A 325 41.30 10.61 14.46
CA GLU A 325 41.77 11.97 14.79
C GLU A 325 40.71 13.04 14.47
N GLN A 326 40.01 12.91 13.35
CA GLN A 326 38.89 13.79 13.00
C GLN A 326 37.72 13.64 13.97
N LEU A 327 37.35 12.40 14.32
CA LEU A 327 36.30 12.14 15.31
C LEU A 327 36.64 12.72 16.70
N ARG A 328 37.92 12.73 17.10
CA ARG A 328 38.36 13.40 18.35
C ARG A 328 37.99 14.88 18.35
N GLY A 329 38.14 15.56 17.21
CA GLY A 329 37.75 16.97 17.07
C GLY A 329 36.24 17.19 17.09
N LEU A 330 35.46 16.24 16.58
CA LEU A 330 33.99 16.34 16.49
C LEU A 330 33.26 16.01 17.80
N GLN A 331 33.83 15.17 18.66
CA GLN A 331 33.21 14.74 19.93
C GLN A 331 34.23 14.70 21.09
N PRO A 332 34.90 15.81 21.44
CA PRO A 332 36.02 15.81 22.39
C PRO A 332 35.66 15.22 23.75
N ASP A 333 34.45 15.50 24.24
CA ASP A 333 33.99 15.06 25.57
C ASP A 333 33.72 13.55 25.66
N ALA A 334 33.31 12.92 24.54
CA ALA A 334 32.94 11.50 24.49
C ALA A 334 34.01 10.62 23.82
N PHE A 335 35.07 11.24 23.28
CA PHE A 335 36.06 10.53 22.47
C PHE A 335 36.91 9.57 23.30
N ALA A 336 37.27 9.92 24.54
CA ALA A 336 38.09 9.06 25.40
C ALA A 336 37.41 7.70 25.65
N ASP A 337 36.14 7.71 26.05
CA ASP A 337 35.36 6.49 26.27
C ASP A 337 35.16 5.70 24.98
N TYR A 338 34.92 6.39 23.86
CA TYR A 338 34.79 5.76 22.54
C TYR A 338 36.09 5.06 22.12
N LEU A 339 37.23 5.70 22.32
CA LEU A 339 38.53 5.18 21.94
C LEU A 339 38.94 3.97 22.80
N GLU A 340 38.68 4.01 24.10
CA GLU A 340 38.85 2.85 24.98
C GLU A 340 37.96 1.68 24.54
N HIS A 341 36.72 1.94 24.11
CA HIS A 341 35.87 0.91 23.51
C HIS A 341 36.51 0.28 22.27
N ILE A 342 37.03 1.09 21.35
CA ILE A 342 37.73 0.59 20.15
C ILE A 342 38.96 -0.25 20.53
N LYS A 343 39.85 0.26 21.40
CA LYS A 343 41.04 -0.47 21.87
C LYS A 343 40.67 -1.82 22.48
N SER A 344 39.62 -1.87 23.32
CA SER A 344 39.16 -3.09 23.97
C SER A 344 38.63 -4.16 22.99
N ARG A 345 38.02 -3.76 21.87
CA ARG A 345 37.55 -4.71 20.83
C ARG A 345 38.68 -5.22 19.95
N HIS A 346 39.75 -4.44 19.81
CA HIS A 346 40.87 -4.71 18.90
C HIS A 346 42.17 -5.06 19.61
N VAL A 347 42.12 -5.60 20.85
CA VAL A 347 43.31 -5.97 21.65
C VAL A 347 44.28 -6.91 20.92
N ALA A 348 43.77 -7.75 20.02
CA ALA A 348 44.59 -8.68 19.23
C ALA A 348 45.30 -8.02 18.02
N ASP A 349 44.92 -6.80 17.63
CA ASP A 349 45.47 -6.06 16.49
C ASP A 349 46.60 -5.12 16.96
N ARG A 350 47.80 -5.69 17.16
CA ARG A 350 48.97 -4.95 17.65
C ARG A 350 49.38 -3.81 16.72
N GLN A 351 49.23 -4.00 15.40
CA GLN A 351 49.59 -2.99 14.42
C GLN A 351 48.70 -1.75 14.55
N LEU A 352 47.39 -1.95 14.72
CA LEU A 352 46.45 -0.87 14.97
C LEU A 352 46.81 -0.13 16.28
N LEU A 353 47.04 -0.86 17.38
CA LEU A 353 47.36 -0.25 18.67
C LEU A 353 48.67 0.56 18.65
N ASP A 354 49.68 0.07 17.94
CA ASP A 354 50.94 0.79 17.74
C ASP A 354 50.72 2.09 16.95
N GLU A 355 49.90 2.07 15.91
CA GLU A 355 49.61 3.26 15.09
C GLU A 355 48.78 4.30 15.85
N LEU A 356 47.78 3.86 16.61
CA LEU A 356 47.02 4.74 17.53
C LEU A 356 47.98 5.42 18.52
N SER A 357 48.89 4.65 19.13
CA SER A 357 49.88 5.18 20.09
C SER A 357 50.81 6.23 19.46
N LYS A 358 51.26 6.03 18.22
CA LYS A 358 52.10 7.01 17.50
C LYS A 358 51.40 8.35 17.27
N ARG A 359 50.08 8.34 17.09
CA ARG A 359 49.23 9.51 16.81
C ARG A 359 48.63 10.13 18.09
N GLY A 360 49.00 9.60 19.27
CA GLY A 360 48.48 10.07 20.55
C GLY A 360 47.00 9.76 20.74
N LEU A 361 46.55 8.62 20.19
CA LEU A 361 45.21 8.06 20.35
C LEU A 361 45.24 6.89 21.35
#